data_AF-A0A9P6B9N4-F1
#
_entry.id   AF-A0A9P6B9N4-F1
#
_cell.length_a   1.000
_cell.length_b   1.000
_cell.length_c   1.000
_cell.angle_alpha   90.00
_cell.angle_beta   90.00
_cell.angle_gamma   90.00
#
_symmetry.space_group_name_H-M   'P 1'
#
loop_
_entity.id
_entity.type
_entity.pdbx_description
1 polymer ?
#
loop_
_entity_poly.entity_id
_entity_poly.type
_entity_poly.pdbx_seq_one_letter_code
_entity_poly.pdbx_strand_id
1 'polypeptide(L)'
;WIWVTKLVADGTNWVTYHDWIMWALNAKGLLEHLTSDTIIAASMVDGLTPEARWKKDEAMVKQLVASLVPDMVFSQIKAGLKAKEVWDQLRALYEGRSKLILVNL
;
A
#
# COMPACT_ATOMS: atom_id res chain seq x y z
N TRP A 1 -15.36 -6.88 -16.04
CA TRP A 1 -14.53 -5.69 -15.81
C TRP A 1 -14.51 -5.43 -14.31
N ILE A 2 -13.35 -5.54 -13.66
CA ILE A 2 -13.20 -5.18 -12.25
C ILE A 2 -12.78 -3.71 -12.23
N TRP A 3 -13.58 -2.85 -11.63
CA TRP A 3 -13.22 -1.45 -11.42
C TRP A 3 -12.17 -1.39 -10.32
N VAL A 4 -10.99 -0.87 -10.65
CA VAL A 4 -9.91 -0.67 -9.69
C VAL A 4 -9.82 0.82 -9.38
N THR A 5 -9.96 1.16 -8.10
CA THR A 5 -9.89 2.56 -7.64
C THR A 5 -8.45 3.02 -7.63
N LYS A 6 -8.09 3.93 -8.55
CA LYS A 6 -6.80 4.64 -8.53
C LYS A 6 -6.90 5.88 -7.65
N LEU A 7 -5.82 6.23 -6.95
CA LEU A 7 -5.73 7.47 -6.20
C LEU A 7 -5.73 8.65 -7.17
N VAL A 8 -6.56 9.66 -6.91
CA VAL A 8 -6.48 10.92 -7.64
C VAL A 8 -5.40 11.82 -7.02
N ALA A 9 -4.74 12.64 -7.84
CA ALA A 9 -3.56 13.39 -7.41
C ALA A 9 -3.82 14.36 -6.24
N ASP A 10 -5.01 14.96 -6.20
CA ASP A 10 -5.45 15.84 -5.12
C ASP A 10 -5.86 15.08 -3.84
N GLY A 11 -5.99 13.75 -3.91
CA GLY A 11 -6.34 12.90 -2.78
C GLY A 11 -7.80 12.94 -2.37
N THR A 12 -8.70 13.54 -3.17
CA THR A 12 -10.14 13.63 -2.81
C THR A 12 -10.80 12.28 -2.61
N ASN A 13 -10.29 11.21 -3.26
CA ASN A 13 -10.77 9.84 -3.07
C ASN A 13 -9.91 8.99 -2.11
N TRP A 14 -9.07 9.62 -1.27
CA TRP A 14 -8.13 8.94 -0.39
C TRP A 14 -8.76 7.82 0.43
N VAL A 15 -9.91 8.06 1.07
CA VAL A 15 -10.59 7.07 1.93
C VAL A 15 -10.95 5.82 1.11
N THR A 16 -11.56 5.98 -0.05
CA THR A 16 -11.95 4.86 -0.92
C THR A 16 -10.73 4.11 -1.47
N TYR A 17 -9.67 4.83 -1.85
CA TYR A 17 -8.42 4.21 -2.29
C TYR A 17 -7.77 3.40 -1.16
N HIS A 18 -7.70 3.97 0.04
CA HIS A 18 -7.14 3.33 1.22
C HIS A 18 -7.88 2.02 1.54
N ASP A 19 -9.21 2.07 1.61
CA ASP A 19 -10.05 0.91 1.88
C ASP A 19 -9.89 -0.17 0.81
N TRP A 20 -9.74 0.22 -0.46
CA TRP A 20 -9.49 -0.70 -1.55
C TRP A 20 -8.17 -1.45 -1.39
N ILE A 21 -7.08 -0.75 -1.04
CA ILE A 21 -5.77 -1.38 -0.82
C ILE A 21 -5.83 -2.33 0.38
N MET A 22 -6.42 -1.90 1.49
CA MET A 22 -6.58 -2.73 2.69
C MET A 22 -7.37 -4.00 2.37
N TRP A 23 -8.49 -3.87 1.64
CA TRP A 23 -9.30 -5.01 1.21
C TRP A 23 -8.53 -5.97 0.30
N ALA A 24 -7.86 -5.44 -0.74
CA ALA A 24 -7.13 -6.25 -1.71
C ALA A 24 -5.95 -7.01 -1.10
N LEU A 25 -5.23 -6.40 -0.15
CA LEU A 25 -4.11 -7.04 0.54
C LEU A 25 -4.59 -8.05 1.58
N ASN A 26 -5.68 -7.74 2.30
CA ASN A 26 -6.29 -8.69 3.23
C ASN A 26 -6.76 -9.96 2.48
N ALA A 27 -7.40 -9.80 1.32
CA ALA A 27 -7.81 -10.93 0.48
C ALA A 27 -6.65 -11.80 -0.03
N LYS A 28 -5.42 -11.25 -0.05
CA LYS A 28 -4.19 -11.95 -0.43
C LYS A 28 -3.40 -12.47 0.77
N GLY A 29 -3.82 -12.18 2.01
CA GLY A 29 -3.05 -12.49 3.21
C GLY A 29 -1.77 -11.66 3.35
N LEU A 30 -1.70 -10.48 2.71
CA LEU A 30 -0.50 -9.64 2.64
C LEU A 30 -0.59 -8.36 3.47
N LEU A 31 -1.66 -8.20 4.26
CA LEU A 31 -1.93 -6.96 4.99
C LEU A 31 -0.83 -6.61 6.00
N GLU A 32 -0.18 -7.63 6.58
CA GLU A 32 0.91 -7.47 7.54
C GLU A 32 2.14 -6.73 6.99
N HIS A 33 2.35 -6.74 5.67
CA HIS A 33 3.43 -5.97 5.04
C HIS A 33 3.24 -4.45 5.13
N LEU A 34 2.02 -3.98 5.44
CA LEU A 34 1.75 -2.56 5.70
C LEU A 34 1.99 -2.14 7.14
N THR A 35 2.10 -3.10 8.07
CA THR A 35 2.10 -2.83 9.51
C THR A 35 3.34 -3.37 10.23
N SER A 36 3.99 -4.39 9.68
CA SER A 36 5.19 -5.01 10.22
C SER A 36 6.42 -4.74 9.36
N ASP A 37 7.53 -4.46 10.04
CA ASP A 37 8.87 -4.33 9.46
C ASP A 37 9.71 -5.60 9.61
N THR A 38 9.13 -6.63 10.24
CA THR A 38 9.78 -7.86 10.65
C THR A 38 9.21 -9.03 9.88
N ILE A 39 10.10 -9.90 9.41
CA ILE A 39 9.73 -11.18 8.80
C ILE A 39 9.00 -12.01 9.85
N ILE A 40 7.71 -12.22 9.64
CA ILE A 40 6.96 -13.20 10.43
C ILE A 40 7.29 -14.55 9.80
N ALA A 41 8.16 -15.30 10.47
CA ALA A 41 8.64 -16.58 9.96
C ALA A 41 7.49 -17.60 9.93
N ALA A 42 6.77 -17.66 8.80
CA ALA A 42 5.96 -18.82 8.48
C ALA A 42 6.87 -19.98 8.07
N SER A 43 6.46 -21.22 8.31
CA SER A 43 7.14 -22.41 7.80
C SER A 43 7.40 -22.33 6.29
N MET A 44 8.29 -23.17 5.77
CA MET A 44 8.44 -23.31 4.32
C MET A 44 7.08 -23.59 3.67
N VAL A 45 6.67 -22.72 2.76
CA VAL A 45 5.47 -22.87 1.93
C VAL A 45 5.92 -22.74 0.48
N ASP A 46 5.44 -23.63 -0.38
CA ASP A 46 5.79 -23.66 -1.81
C ASP A 46 7.31 -23.73 -2.10
N GLY A 47 8.09 -24.34 -1.20
CA GLY A 47 9.55 -24.49 -1.36
C GLY A 47 10.36 -23.20 -1.16
N LEU A 48 9.74 -22.10 -0.72
CA LEU A 48 10.44 -20.86 -0.40
C LEU A 48 10.85 -20.82 1.07
N THR A 49 12.04 -20.27 1.35
CA THR A 49 12.39 -19.88 2.72
C THR A 49 11.47 -18.73 3.18
N PRO A 50 11.28 -18.55 4.50
CA PRO A 50 10.43 -17.47 5.01
C PRO A 50 10.88 -16.09 4.51
N GLU A 51 12.18 -15.87 4.38
CA GLU A 51 12.77 -14.61 3.90
C GLU A 51 12.52 -14.39 2.41
N ALA A 52 12.67 -15.45 1.60
CA ALA A 52 12.43 -15.39 0.16
C ALA A 52 10.95 -15.11 -0.14
N ARG A 53 10.06 -15.75 0.62
CA ARG A 53 8.63 -15.49 0.56
C ARG A 53 8.29 -14.06 0.97
N TRP A 54 8.78 -13.61 2.12
CA TRP A 54 8.55 -12.24 2.60
C TRP A 54 8.99 -11.19 1.57
N LYS A 55 10.17 -11.36 0.98
CA LYS A 55 10.69 -10.44 -0.05
C LYS A 55 9.82 -10.42 -1.31
N LYS A 56 9.31 -11.58 -1.73
CA LYS A 56 8.40 -11.68 -2.87
C LYS A 56 7.09 -10.96 -2.59
N ASP A 57 6.50 -11.22 -1.43
CA ASP A 57 5.23 -10.65 -1.01
C ASP A 57 5.36 -9.12 -0.82
N GLU A 58 6.46 -8.64 -0.26
CA GLU A 58 6.78 -7.21 -0.15
C GLU A 58 6.85 -6.53 -1.53
N ALA A 59 7.46 -7.17 -2.53
CA ALA A 59 7.49 -6.66 -3.89
C ALA A 59 6.07 -6.61 -4.51
N MET A 60 5.23 -7.60 -4.24
CA MET A 60 3.83 -7.60 -4.71
C MET A 60 3.02 -6.46 -4.10
N VAL A 61 3.19 -6.19 -2.80
CA VAL A 61 2.52 -5.06 -2.12
C VAL A 61 2.97 -3.73 -2.71
N LYS A 62 4.29 -3.52 -2.87
CA LYS A 62 4.84 -2.28 -3.46
C LYS A 62 4.36 -2.06 -4.89
N GLN A 63 4.30 -3.12 -5.70
CA GLN A 63 3.77 -3.05 -7.07
C GLN A 63 2.28 -2.69 -7.10
N LEU A 64 1.47 -3.28 -6.22
CA LEU A 64 0.05 -2.97 -6.13
C LEU A 64 -0.17 -1.48 -5.82
N VAL A 65 0.48 -0.98 -4.77
CA VAL A 65 0.41 0.44 -4.38
C VAL A 65 0.90 1.33 -5.53
N ALA A 66 2.08 1.06 -6.10
CA ALA A 66 2.66 1.86 -7.17
C ALA A 66 1.78 1.91 -8.43
N SER A 67 1.11 0.81 -8.78
CA SER A 67 0.27 0.73 -9.99
C SER A 67 -1.00 1.58 -9.93
N LEU A 68 -1.39 2.02 -8.73
CA LEU A 68 -2.66 2.69 -8.47
C LEU A 68 -2.51 4.12 -7.95
N VAL A 69 -1.29 4.65 -7.95
CA VAL A 69 -1.03 6.06 -7.65
C VAL A 69 -0.57 6.81 -8.92
N PRO A 70 -0.79 8.13 -9.01
CA PRO A 70 -0.24 8.94 -10.09
C PRO A 70 1.29 9.02 -10.02
N ASP A 71 1.95 9.26 -11.16
CA ASP A 71 3.43 9.32 -11.26
C ASP A 71 4.06 10.33 -10.29
N MET A 72 3.40 11.49 -10.11
CA MET A 72 3.84 12.51 -9.16
C MET A 72 3.84 11.99 -7.71
N VAL A 73 2.86 11.17 -7.34
CA VAL A 73 2.77 10.54 -6.02
C VAL A 73 3.81 9.43 -5.91
N PHE A 74 3.93 8.59 -6.95
CA PHE A 74 4.94 7.54 -7.01
C PHE A 74 6.35 8.09 -6.79
N SER A 75 6.68 9.23 -7.41
CA SER A 75 7.99 9.88 -7.26
C SER A 75 8.34 10.23 -5.80
N GLN A 76 7.33 10.49 -4.97
CA GLN A 76 7.49 10.85 -3.56
C GLN A 76 7.64 9.63 -2.65
N ILE A 77 6.98 8.52 -2.98
CA ILE A 77 6.93 7.32 -2.12
C ILE A 77 7.95 6.23 -2.50
N LYS A 78 8.50 6.26 -3.73
CA LYS A 78 9.33 5.17 -4.29
C LYS A 78 10.64 4.88 -3.54
N ALA A 79 11.10 5.81 -2.71
CA ALA A 79 12.34 5.66 -1.95
C ALA A 79 12.18 4.73 -0.73
N GLY A 80 10.96 4.43 -0.30
CA GLY A 80 10.71 3.46 0.78
C GLY A 80 11.27 2.09 0.45
N LEU A 81 12.15 1.57 1.31
CA LEU A 81 12.78 0.26 1.13
C LEU A 81 11.74 -0.84 1.35
N LYS A 82 10.91 -0.68 2.40
CA LYS A 82 9.85 -1.63 2.78
C LYS A 82 8.48 -1.19 2.29
N ALA A 83 7.56 -2.14 2.15
CA ALA A 83 6.16 -1.86 1.80
C ALA A 83 5.49 -0.93 2.82
N LYS A 84 5.73 -1.16 4.12
CA LYS A 84 5.27 -0.30 5.20
C LYS A 84 5.76 1.14 5.06
N GLU A 85 7.03 1.36 4.74
CA GLU A 85 7.57 2.72 4.56
C GLU A 85 6.89 3.46 3.40
N VAL A 86 6.72 2.77 2.26
CA VAL A 86 5.99 3.31 1.09
C VAL A 86 4.55 3.67 1.48
N TRP A 87 3.90 2.80 2.27
CA TRP A 87 2.54 3.02 2.75
C TRP A 87 2.43 4.19 3.73
N ASP A 88 3.33 4.26 4.71
CA ASP A 88 3.39 5.33 5.71
C ASP A 88 3.60 6.70 5.05
N GLN A 89 4.50 6.78 4.06
CA GLN A 89 4.71 7.99 3.27
C GLN A 89 3.44 8.39 2.51
N LEU A 90 2.74 7.42 1.91
CA LEU A 90 1.49 7.68 1.20
C LEU A 90 0.39 8.18 2.14
N ARG A 91 0.23 7.56 3.32
CA ARG A 91 -0.72 7.99 4.35
C ARG A 91 -0.44 9.42 4.82
N ALA A 92 0.84 9.75 5.06
CA ALA A 92 1.26 11.09 5.47
C ALA A 92 0.88 12.17 4.45
N LEU A 93 0.84 11.86 3.16
CA LEU A 93 0.43 12.81 2.11
C LEU A 93 -1.08 13.14 2.16
N TYR A 94 -1.94 12.22 2.62
CA TYR A 94 -3.38 12.27 2.33
C TYR A 94 -4.34 12.13 3.53
N GLU A 95 -3.96 11.46 4.63
CA GLU A 95 -4.85 11.28 5.80
C GLU A 95 -5.25 12.61 6.46
N GLY A 96 -4.39 13.63 6.40
CA GLY A 96 -4.70 14.97 6.93
C GLY A 96 -5.37 15.91 5.94
N ARG A 97 -5.13 15.74 4.62
CA ARG A 97 -5.64 16.65 3.57
C ARG A 97 -7.12 16.45 3.27
N SER A 98 -7.58 15.20 3.33
CA SER A 98 -9.00 14.86 3.13
C SER A 98 -9.92 15.48 4.21
N LYS A 99 -9.46 15.58 5.46
CA LYS A 99 -10.19 16.26 6.55
C LYS A 99 -10.37 17.76 6.31
N LEU A 100 -9.41 18.43 5.67
CA LEU A 100 -9.42 19.88 5.45
C LEU A 100 -10.36 20.31 4.31
N ILE A 101 -10.60 19.42 3.34
CA ILE A 101 -11.58 19.62 2.27
C ILE A 101 -13.01 19.40 2.79
N LEU A 102 -13.22 18.40 3.65
CA LEU A 102 -14.51 18.09 4.25
C LEU A 102 -15.04 19.17 5.21
N VAL A 103 -14.15 19.99 5.80
CA VAL A 103 -14.52 21.09 6.69
C VAL A 103 -14.83 22.39 5.93
N ASN A 104 -14.48 22.49 4.64
CA ASN A 104 -14.69 23.68 3.80
C ASN A 104 -15.81 23.51 2.75
N LEU A 105 -16.69 22.53 2.92
CA LEU A 105 -17.90 22.30 2.10
C LEU A 105 -19.14 22.56 2.95
#